data_AF-A0AA37IHE4-F1
#
_entry.id   AF-A0AA37IHE4-F1
#
_cell.length_a   1.000
_cell.length_b   1.000
_cell.length_c   1.000
_cell.angle_alpha   90.00
_cell.angle_beta   90.00
_cell.angle_gamma   90.00
#
_symmetry.space_group_name_H-M   'P 1'
#
loop_
_entity.id
_entity.type
_entity.pdbx_description
1 polymer ?
#
loop_
_entity_poly.entity_id
_entity_poly.type
_entity_poly.pdbx_seq_one_letter_code
_entity_poly.pdbx_strand_id
1 'polypeptide(L)'
;MRLLRPELDSEFSDLIARLKNLKERYSPVQKSLLSPIEIVTLRRDLQYIPDRAHRLTLRLEEDSTKRFQSPDEINATIVKVYYATDRALGDETSPGIAVFENGRGGGKLTYGEAEVSIPPRHQMGWLERPSIFTFRTTTSDTKKYFVVTASTVRTLDEWRLSVRNRQQFLGTREILVFIHGYNVAFDDALMRAAQISKDLQYDGITACFS
;
A
#
# COMPACT_ATOMS: atom_id res chain seq x y z
N MET A 1 -31.04 6.14 -21.50
CA MET A 1 -31.35 4.76 -21.07
C MET A 1 -30.84 3.80 -22.13
N ARG A 2 -29.71 3.12 -21.88
CA ARG A 2 -29.24 2.00 -22.72
C ARG A 2 -29.66 0.73 -22.00
N LEU A 3 -30.53 -0.05 -22.64
CA LEU A 3 -31.01 -1.34 -22.13
C LEU A 3 -29.82 -2.30 -22.02
N LEU A 4 -29.59 -2.82 -20.81
CA LEU A 4 -28.69 -3.94 -20.57
C LEU A 4 -29.30 -5.19 -21.21
N ARG A 5 -28.49 -6.01 -21.87
CA ARG A 5 -28.95 -7.25 -22.50
C ARG A 5 -29.35 -8.26 -21.41
N PRO A 6 -30.56 -8.83 -21.45
CA PRO A 6 -31.08 -9.75 -20.44
C PRO A 6 -30.31 -11.09 -20.33
N GLU A 7 -29.47 -11.41 -21.31
CA GLU A 7 -28.68 -12.65 -21.34
C GLU A 7 -27.55 -12.70 -20.29
N LEU A 8 -27.00 -11.54 -19.88
CA LEU A 8 -25.89 -11.47 -18.92
C LEU A 8 -26.31 -11.74 -17.46
N ASP A 9 -27.57 -11.45 -17.12
CA ASP A 9 -28.08 -11.63 -15.75
C ASP A 9 -28.38 -13.11 -15.43
N SER A 10 -28.78 -13.92 -16.42
CA SER A 10 -29.05 -15.34 -16.19
C SER A 10 -27.78 -16.15 -16.01
N GLU A 11 -26.73 -15.86 -16.80
CA GLU A 11 -25.43 -16.54 -16.67
C GLU A 11 -24.75 -16.22 -15.33
N PHE A 12 -24.84 -14.97 -14.88
CA PHE A 12 -24.30 -14.57 -13.57
C PHE A 12 -25.05 -15.22 -12.41
N SER A 13 -26.39 -15.31 -12.50
CA SER A 13 -27.20 -15.97 -11.48
C SER A 13 -26.92 -17.48 -11.41
N ASP A 14 -26.68 -18.14 -12.55
CA ASP A 14 -26.33 -19.56 -12.61
C ASP A 14 -24.92 -19.82 -12.02
N LEU A 15 -23.95 -18.93 -12.27
CA LEU A 15 -22.61 -19.01 -11.69
C LEU A 15 -22.65 -18.89 -10.15
N ILE A 16 -23.41 -17.93 -9.62
CA ILE A 16 -23.57 -17.75 -8.17
C ILE A 16 -24.29 -18.95 -7.54
N ALA A 17 -25.28 -19.52 -8.22
CA ALA A 17 -25.96 -20.74 -7.77
C ALA A 17 -25.00 -21.93 -7.74
N ARG A 18 -24.15 -22.11 -8.76
CA ARG A 18 -23.13 -23.17 -8.81
C ARG A 18 -22.08 -23.00 -7.71
N LEU A 19 -21.61 -21.78 -7.44
CA LEU A 19 -20.64 -21.49 -6.37
C LEU A 19 -21.21 -21.73 -4.96
N LYS A 20 -22.48 -21.38 -4.74
CA LYS A 20 -23.17 -21.69 -3.46
C LYS A 20 -23.33 -23.20 -3.28
N ASN A 21 -23.76 -23.91 -4.33
CA ASN A 21 -23.96 -25.35 -4.30
C ASN A 21 -22.62 -26.12 -4.13
N LEU A 22 -21.52 -25.58 -4.67
CA LEU A 22 -20.17 -26.11 -4.44
C LEU A 22 -19.73 -25.95 -2.98
N LYS A 23 -20.02 -24.80 -2.34
CA LYS A 23 -19.71 -24.57 -0.92
C LYS A 23 -20.53 -25.43 0.03
N GLU A 24 -21.73 -25.85 -0.35
CA GLU A 24 -22.60 -26.70 0.48
C GLU A 24 -22.25 -28.20 0.39
N ARG A 25 -21.61 -28.66 -0.69
CA ARG A 25 -21.28 -30.09 -0.89
C ARG A 25 -20.06 -30.60 -0.11
N TYR A 26 -19.22 -29.73 0.43
CA TYR A 26 -17.98 -30.14 1.12
C TYR A 26 -18.01 -29.84 2.62
N SER A 27 -17.58 -30.81 3.43
CA SER A 27 -17.45 -30.65 4.88
C SER A 27 -16.36 -29.61 5.24
N PRO A 28 -16.40 -29.00 6.43
CA PRO A 28 -15.40 -28.01 6.86
C PRO A 28 -13.94 -28.50 6.75
N VAL A 29 -13.71 -29.81 6.91
CA VAL A 29 -12.38 -30.44 6.83
C VAL A 29 -11.94 -30.67 5.38
N GLN A 30 -12.87 -30.96 4.47
CA GLN A 30 -12.55 -31.10 3.04
C GLN A 30 -12.27 -29.75 2.38
N LYS A 31 -12.84 -28.66 2.90
CA LYS A 31 -12.58 -27.28 2.45
C LYS A 31 -11.15 -26.80 2.72
N SER A 32 -10.43 -27.40 3.67
CA SER A 32 -9.03 -27.04 3.97
C SER A 32 -7.99 -27.78 3.11
N LEU A 33 -8.43 -28.69 2.24
CA LEU A 33 -7.55 -29.56 1.43
C LEU A 33 -7.68 -29.33 -0.08
N LEU A 34 -8.51 -28.39 -0.52
CA LEU A 34 -8.53 -27.97 -1.92
C LEU A 34 -7.18 -27.33 -2.23
N SER A 35 -6.39 -28.02 -3.05
CA SER A 35 -5.06 -27.55 -3.42
C SER A 35 -5.16 -26.26 -4.25
N PRO A 36 -4.11 -25.42 -4.27
CA PRO A 36 -4.09 -24.16 -5.03
C PRO A 36 -4.50 -24.29 -6.51
N ILE A 37 -4.41 -25.50 -7.08
CA ILE A 37 -4.71 -25.82 -8.47
C ILE A 37 -6.22 -25.76 -8.76
N GLU A 38 -7.09 -26.17 -7.84
CA GLU A 38 -8.55 -26.14 -8.07
C GLU A 38 -9.12 -24.71 -8.05
N ILE A 39 -8.49 -23.81 -7.29
CA ILE A 39 -8.80 -22.37 -7.28
C ILE A 39 -8.43 -21.72 -8.62
N VAL A 40 -7.37 -22.22 -9.29
CA VAL A 40 -6.92 -21.71 -10.60
C VAL A 40 -7.85 -22.14 -11.73
N THR A 41 -8.46 -23.33 -11.66
CA THR A 41 -9.39 -23.78 -12.70
C THR A 41 -10.69 -22.95 -12.71
N LEU A 42 -11.13 -22.46 -11.56
CA LEU A 42 -12.23 -21.48 -11.45
C LEU A 42 -11.85 -20.07 -11.96
N ARG A 43 -10.55 -19.76 -12.15
CA ARG A 43 -10.08 -18.44 -12.66
C ARG A 43 -10.31 -18.25 -14.16
N ARG A 44 -10.44 -19.32 -14.97
CA ARG A 44 -10.60 -19.16 -16.43
C ARG A 44 -11.98 -18.66 -16.84
N ASP A 45 -13.01 -18.93 -16.04
CA ASP A 45 -14.39 -18.50 -16.34
C ASP A 45 -14.71 -17.09 -15.81
N LEU A 46 -13.89 -16.56 -14.90
CA LEU A 46 -14.05 -15.23 -14.29
C LEU A 46 -13.38 -14.09 -15.08
N GLN A 47 -12.70 -14.41 -16.18
CA GLN A 47 -11.96 -13.44 -16.99
C GLN A 47 -12.86 -12.51 -17.82
N TYR A 48 -14.18 -12.70 -17.76
CA TYR A 48 -15.16 -11.84 -18.42
C TYR A 48 -16.31 -11.44 -17.47
N ILE A 49 -16.02 -10.66 -16.42
CA ILE A 49 -17.07 -10.00 -15.62
C ILE A 49 -16.62 -8.57 -15.27
N PRO A 50 -17.37 -7.51 -15.62
CA PRO A 50 -16.94 -6.13 -15.40
C PRO A 50 -17.00 -5.71 -13.92
N ASP A 51 -15.91 -5.05 -13.48
CA ASP A 51 -15.61 -4.18 -12.30
C ASP A 51 -16.24 -4.37 -10.91
N ARG A 52 -17.40 -5.02 -10.75
CA ARG A 52 -18.04 -5.19 -9.43
C ARG A 52 -17.71 -6.52 -8.76
N ALA A 53 -17.55 -7.59 -9.54
CA ALA A 53 -17.23 -8.92 -9.03
C ALA A 53 -15.79 -8.98 -8.47
N HIS A 54 -14.83 -8.33 -9.15
CA HIS A 54 -13.42 -8.27 -8.73
C HIS A 54 -13.24 -7.65 -7.33
N ARG A 55 -14.02 -6.60 -7.02
CA ARG A 55 -14.02 -5.97 -5.69
C ARG A 55 -14.57 -6.87 -4.58
N LEU A 56 -15.53 -7.74 -4.89
CA LEU A 56 -16.09 -8.68 -3.92
C LEU A 56 -15.12 -9.84 -3.65
N THR A 57 -14.42 -10.33 -4.68
CA THR A 57 -13.35 -11.32 -4.49
C THR A 57 -12.18 -10.75 -3.69
N LEU A 58 -11.71 -9.54 -3.98
CA LEU A 58 -10.64 -8.90 -3.20
C LEU A 58 -11.04 -8.66 -1.73
N ARG A 59 -12.28 -8.21 -1.50
CA ARG A 59 -12.77 -8.00 -0.14
C ARG A 59 -12.93 -9.32 0.63
N LEU A 60 -13.30 -10.40 -0.05
CA LEU A 60 -13.33 -11.74 0.55
C LEU A 60 -11.92 -12.30 0.80
N GLU A 61 -10.93 -12.00 -0.06
CA GLU A 61 -9.51 -12.33 0.14
C GLU A 61 -8.90 -11.55 1.33
N GLU A 62 -9.21 -10.25 1.48
CA GLU A 62 -8.80 -9.45 2.65
C GLU A 62 -9.45 -9.95 3.95
N ASP A 63 -10.73 -10.33 3.93
CA ASP A 63 -11.43 -10.82 5.14
C ASP A 63 -10.98 -12.22 5.55
N SER A 64 -10.54 -13.06 4.61
CA SER A 64 -10.02 -14.40 4.89
C SER A 64 -8.55 -14.38 5.30
N THR A 65 -7.74 -13.46 4.79
CA THR A 65 -6.37 -13.23 5.27
C THR A 65 -6.34 -12.59 6.66
N LYS A 66 -7.29 -11.70 7.00
CA LYS A 66 -7.46 -11.15 8.35
C LYS A 66 -7.83 -12.20 9.42
N ARG A 67 -8.46 -13.32 9.03
CA ARG A 67 -8.92 -14.37 9.97
C ARG A 67 -7.88 -15.47 10.24
N PHE A 68 -6.73 -15.45 9.57
CA PHE A 68 -5.68 -16.48 9.71
C PHE A 68 -4.29 -15.95 10.05
N GLN A 69 -4.19 -14.73 10.60
CA GLN A 69 -2.96 -14.31 11.27
C GLN A 69 -2.94 -14.89 12.69
N SER A 70 -1.91 -15.68 13.00
CA SER A 70 -1.67 -16.13 14.37
C SER A 70 -1.45 -14.90 15.28
N PRO A 71 -1.87 -14.93 16.55
CA PRO A 71 -1.86 -13.74 17.42
C PRO A 71 -0.48 -13.10 17.69
N ASP A 72 0.63 -13.74 17.29
CA ASP A 72 2.00 -13.34 17.64
C ASP A 72 2.86 -12.82 16.47
N GLU A 73 2.35 -12.78 15.23
CA GLU A 73 3.12 -12.24 14.10
C GLU A 73 2.77 -10.78 13.84
N ILE A 74 3.13 -9.89 14.78
CA ILE A 74 2.89 -8.44 14.60
C ILE A 74 3.91 -7.88 13.61
N ASN A 75 3.51 -7.80 12.35
CA ASN A 75 4.32 -7.26 11.26
C ASN A 75 4.20 -5.73 11.17
N ALA A 76 5.26 -5.08 10.68
CA ALA A 76 5.26 -3.65 10.46
C ALA A 76 4.23 -3.27 9.38
N THR A 77 3.60 -2.11 9.53
CA THR A 77 2.69 -1.59 8.50
C THR A 77 3.48 -0.77 7.50
N ILE A 78 3.31 -1.01 6.21
CA ILE A 78 3.91 -0.18 5.15
C ILE A 78 2.93 0.91 4.73
N VAL A 79 3.38 2.16 4.79
CA VAL A 79 2.67 3.32 4.25
C VAL A 79 3.43 3.84 3.04
N LYS A 80 2.72 3.97 1.91
CA LYS A 80 3.25 4.58 0.70
C LYS A 80 3.12 6.10 0.80
N VAL A 81 4.24 6.81 0.63
CA VAL A 81 4.32 8.27 0.62
C VAL A 81 4.80 8.72 -0.76
N TYR A 82 3.97 9.48 -1.46
CA TYR A 82 4.38 10.15 -2.69
C TYR A 82 5.21 11.38 -2.33
N TYR A 83 6.25 11.72 -3.09
CA TYR A 83 7.02 12.92 -2.79
C TYR A 83 7.33 13.78 -4.00
N ALA A 84 7.51 15.07 -3.71
CA ALA A 84 8.17 16.04 -4.56
C ALA A 84 9.23 16.78 -3.74
N THR A 85 10.42 17.00 -4.29
CA THR A 85 11.51 17.66 -3.59
C THR A 85 12.35 18.52 -4.53
N ASP A 86 12.83 19.66 -4.03
CA ASP A 86 13.80 20.52 -4.72
C ASP A 86 15.25 20.26 -4.26
N ARG A 87 15.48 19.20 -3.46
CA ARG A 87 16.78 18.80 -2.95
C ARG A 87 17.68 18.21 -4.03
N ALA A 88 18.98 18.34 -3.81
CA ALA A 88 19.98 17.67 -4.63
C ALA A 88 19.91 16.16 -4.40
N LEU A 89 19.90 15.40 -5.49
CA LEU A 89 20.04 13.96 -5.44
C LEU A 89 21.48 13.63 -5.00
N GLY A 90 21.61 12.86 -3.93
CA GLY A 90 22.90 12.37 -3.46
C GLY A 90 23.29 11.05 -4.12
N ASP A 91 24.46 10.54 -3.76
CA ASP A 91 24.90 9.23 -4.22
C ASP A 91 24.06 8.12 -3.59
N GLU A 92 23.58 7.19 -4.42
CA GLU A 92 22.83 6.02 -3.93
C GLU A 92 23.74 5.16 -3.05
N THR A 93 23.51 5.18 -1.73
CA THR A 93 24.26 4.33 -0.79
C THR A 93 23.72 2.91 -0.71
N SER A 94 22.52 2.66 -1.26
CA SER A 94 21.85 1.35 -1.25
C SER A 94 20.92 1.22 -2.45
N PRO A 95 20.92 0.07 -3.17
CA PRO A 95 20.03 -0.13 -4.31
C PRO A 95 18.56 0.04 -3.92
N GLY A 96 17.82 0.85 -4.68
CA GLY A 96 16.38 1.05 -4.48
C GLY A 96 15.98 2.06 -3.39
N ILE A 97 16.94 2.79 -2.82
CA ILE A 97 16.67 3.91 -1.91
C ILE A 97 17.35 5.17 -2.48
N ALA A 98 16.55 6.03 -3.11
CA ALA A 98 17.00 7.35 -3.52
C ALA A 98 17.34 8.20 -2.28
N VAL A 99 18.55 8.77 -2.29
CA VAL A 99 19.09 9.61 -1.21
C VAL A 99 19.05 11.07 -1.67
N PHE A 100 18.56 11.96 -0.81
CA PHE A 100 18.56 13.41 -1.06
C PHE A 100 19.34 14.15 0.03
N GLU A 101 20.17 15.09 -0.41
CA GLU A 101 20.93 15.96 0.48
C GLU A 101 20.04 17.07 1.06
N ASN A 102 20.53 17.77 2.08
CA ASN A 102 19.83 18.95 2.62
C ASN A 102 19.94 20.19 1.72
N GLY A 103 20.86 20.18 0.75
CA GLY A 103 21.04 21.27 -0.21
C GLY A 103 20.01 21.23 -1.35
N ARG A 104 19.76 22.39 -1.97
CA ARG A 104 18.86 22.48 -3.14
C ARG A 104 19.56 22.02 -4.42
N GLY A 105 18.86 21.21 -5.21
CA GLY A 105 19.27 20.68 -6.52
C GLY A 105 19.06 21.68 -7.66
N GLY A 106 19.45 22.95 -7.48
CA GLY A 106 19.40 23.95 -8.54
C GLY A 106 17.98 24.37 -9.00
N GLY A 107 16.97 24.20 -8.15
CA GLY A 107 15.60 24.68 -8.40
C GLY A 107 14.73 23.76 -9.27
N LYS A 108 15.21 22.55 -9.59
CA LYS A 108 14.43 21.54 -10.31
C LYS A 108 13.69 20.64 -9.31
N LEU A 109 12.41 20.39 -9.56
CA LEU A 109 11.64 19.43 -8.79
C LEU A 109 11.91 18.00 -9.25
N THR A 110 12.18 17.14 -8.28
CA THR A 110 12.26 15.68 -8.41
C THR A 110 11.04 15.05 -7.76
N TYR A 111 10.47 14.04 -8.40
CA TYR A 111 9.28 13.35 -7.93
C TYR A 111 9.61 11.89 -7.63
N GLY A 112 8.80 11.25 -6.79
CA GLY A 112 8.96 9.83 -6.55
C GLY A 112 7.96 9.25 -5.56
N GLU A 113 8.22 8.02 -5.19
CA GLU A 113 7.45 7.24 -4.23
C GLU A 113 8.39 6.62 -3.22
N ALA A 114 8.00 6.67 -1.95
CA ALA A 114 8.70 6.00 -0.87
C ALA A 114 7.76 5.04 -0.13
N GLU A 115 8.32 3.96 0.38
CA GLU A 115 7.66 3.06 1.31
C GLU A 115 8.25 3.26 2.69
N VAL A 116 7.39 3.57 3.65
CA VAL A 116 7.78 3.78 5.04
C VAL A 116 7.17 2.68 5.89
N SER A 117 8.02 1.94 6.58
CA SER A 117 7.63 0.99 7.59
C SER A 117 7.29 1.71 8.89
N ILE A 118 6.17 1.33 9.49
CA ILE A 118 5.69 1.78 10.81
C ILE A 118 5.73 0.61 11.78
N PRO A 119 6.39 0.75 12.94
CA PRO A 119 6.55 -0.36 13.86
C PRO A 119 5.21 -0.79 14.44
N PRO A 120 5.04 -2.08 14.76
CA PRO A 120 3.73 -2.60 15.17
C PRO A 120 3.21 -2.06 16.50
N ARG A 121 4.10 -1.54 17.36
CA ARG A 121 3.77 -0.94 18.65
C ARG A 121 3.83 0.60 18.64
N HIS A 122 3.66 1.19 17.45
CA HIS A 122 3.66 2.65 17.28
C HIS A 122 2.59 3.32 18.14
N GLN A 123 2.96 4.43 18.79
CA GLN A 123 2.06 5.25 19.59
C GLN A 123 1.71 6.54 18.85
N MET A 124 0.43 6.92 18.91
CA MET A 124 -0.05 8.13 18.26
C MET A 124 0.76 9.36 18.68
N GLY A 125 1.20 10.15 17.71
CA GLY A 125 1.98 11.36 17.92
C GLY A 125 3.49 11.13 18.14
N TRP A 126 3.93 9.89 18.32
CA TRP A 126 5.34 9.56 18.57
C TRP A 126 6.05 9.01 17.34
N LEU A 127 7.22 9.53 17.02
CA LEU A 127 8.05 8.99 15.95
C LEU A 127 9.12 8.10 16.58
N GLU A 128 8.91 6.78 16.61
CA GLU A 128 9.90 5.86 17.18
C GLU A 128 11.16 5.83 16.32
N ARG A 129 12.25 6.33 16.90
CA ARG A 129 13.57 6.43 16.26
C ARG A 129 14.65 5.89 17.20
N PRO A 130 15.76 5.38 16.67
CA PRO A 130 16.91 5.03 17.49
C PRO A 130 17.40 6.26 18.26
N SER A 131 17.76 6.07 19.54
CA SER A 131 18.35 7.14 20.34
C SER A 131 19.67 7.59 19.70
N ILE A 132 20.00 8.89 19.79
CA ILE A 132 21.26 9.48 19.29
C ILE A 132 22.49 8.74 19.82
N PHE A 133 22.38 8.12 21.00
CA PHE A 133 23.44 7.31 21.63
C PHE A 133 23.51 5.86 21.13
N THR A 134 22.65 5.45 20.20
CA THR A 134 22.59 4.08 19.69
C THR A 134 23.44 3.97 18.43
N PHE A 135 24.41 3.06 18.43
CA PHE A 135 25.29 2.81 17.29
C PHE A 135 24.50 2.46 16.00
N ARG A 136 25.00 2.93 14.84
CA ARG A 136 24.38 2.94 13.49
C ARG A 136 23.77 1.62 12.99
N THR A 137 24.07 0.48 13.61
CA THR A 137 23.60 -0.85 13.17
C THR A 137 22.12 -1.13 13.48
N THR A 138 21.46 -0.30 14.29
CA THR A 138 20.06 -0.51 14.73
C THR A 138 19.02 0.31 13.97
N THR A 139 19.43 1.16 13.03
CA THR A 139 18.55 2.14 12.36
C THR A 139 17.56 1.54 11.38
N SER A 140 17.69 0.26 11.03
CA SER A 140 16.86 -0.45 10.06
C SER A 140 15.90 -1.49 10.69
N ASP A 141 15.78 -1.54 12.02
CA ASP A 141 14.87 -2.46 12.70
C ASP A 141 13.42 -1.97 12.60
N THR A 142 12.72 -2.44 11.56
CA THR A 142 11.30 -2.11 11.28
C THR A 142 10.33 -2.52 12.37
N LYS A 143 10.74 -3.42 13.28
CA LYS A 143 9.91 -3.81 14.43
C LYS A 143 9.92 -2.76 15.53
N LYS A 144 10.91 -1.86 15.54
CA LYS A 144 11.12 -0.86 16.59
C LYS A 144 10.99 0.57 16.08
N TYR A 145 11.36 0.82 14.83
CA TYR A 145 11.51 2.18 14.32
C TYR A 145 10.77 2.39 13.01
N PHE A 146 10.50 3.66 12.73
CA PHE A 146 10.18 4.09 11.38
C PHE A 146 11.40 3.93 10.47
N VAL A 147 11.20 3.33 9.30
CA VAL A 147 12.27 3.07 8.32
C VAL A 147 11.74 3.33 6.91
N VAL A 148 12.47 4.11 6.11
CA VAL A 148 12.24 4.17 4.66
C VAL A 148 12.79 2.89 4.05
N THR A 149 11.92 1.99 3.62
CA THR A 149 12.30 0.66 3.10
C THR A 149 12.55 0.66 1.60
N ALA A 150 11.97 1.63 0.88
CA ALA A 150 12.21 1.86 -0.54
C ALA A 150 11.98 3.34 -0.87
N SER A 151 12.73 3.86 -1.84
CA SER A 151 12.50 5.19 -2.41
C SER A 151 12.91 5.19 -3.89
N THR A 152 11.96 5.44 -4.78
CA THR A 152 12.17 5.42 -6.23
C THR A 152 11.82 6.76 -6.84
N VAL A 153 12.81 7.37 -7.52
CA VAL A 153 12.61 8.57 -8.33
C VAL A 153 11.76 8.24 -9.55
N ARG A 154 10.84 9.13 -9.89
CA ARG A 154 9.94 9.03 -11.04
C ARG A 154 9.98 10.31 -11.86
N THR A 155 9.70 10.17 -13.14
CA THR A 155 9.30 11.32 -13.95
C THR A 155 7.95 11.86 -13.46
N LEU A 156 7.65 13.12 -13.78
CA LEU A 156 6.38 13.74 -13.40
C LEU A 156 5.17 12.99 -13.97
N ASP A 157 5.26 12.44 -15.18
CA ASP A 157 4.15 11.74 -15.82
C ASP A 157 3.92 10.35 -15.23
N GLU A 158 4.98 9.61 -14.89
CA GLU A 158 4.89 8.35 -14.15
C GLU A 158 4.31 8.58 -12.76
N TRP A 159 4.76 9.63 -12.06
CA TRP A 159 4.27 9.99 -10.74
C TRP A 159 2.76 10.31 -10.78
N ARG A 160 2.33 11.15 -11.71
CA ARG A 160 0.90 11.49 -11.92
C ARG A 160 0.07 10.25 -12.25
N LEU A 161 0.60 9.36 -13.08
CA LEU A 161 -0.08 8.11 -13.44
C LEU A 161 -0.26 7.22 -12.21
N SER A 162 0.79 7.06 -11.40
CA SER A 162 0.75 6.26 -10.18
C SER A 162 -0.26 6.81 -9.16
N VAL A 163 -0.27 8.13 -8.93
CA VAL A 163 -1.26 8.78 -8.05
C VAL A 163 -2.68 8.54 -8.56
N ARG A 164 -2.95 8.74 -9.85
CA ARG A 164 -4.28 8.53 -10.44
C ARG A 164 -4.74 7.08 -10.30
N ASN A 165 -3.86 6.11 -10.58
CA ASN A 165 -4.18 4.68 -10.44
C ASN A 165 -4.50 4.34 -8.98
N ARG A 166 -3.74 4.91 -8.03
CA ARG A 166 -3.99 4.70 -6.61
C ARG A 166 -5.31 5.34 -6.14
N GLN A 167 -5.63 6.54 -6.61
CA GLN A 167 -6.92 7.19 -6.34
C GLN A 167 -8.11 6.36 -6.87
N GLN A 168 -7.98 5.83 -8.09
CA GLN A 168 -9.00 4.93 -8.66
C GLN A 168 -9.18 3.67 -7.82
N PHE A 169 -8.07 3.06 -7.36
CA PHE A 169 -8.10 1.88 -6.50
C PHE A 169 -8.78 2.16 -5.15
N LEU A 170 -8.45 3.30 -4.50
CA LEU A 170 -9.01 3.67 -3.20
C LEU A 170 -10.46 4.19 -3.29
N GLY A 171 -10.90 4.62 -4.47
CA GLY A 171 -12.21 5.22 -4.66
C GLY A 171 -12.35 6.63 -4.06
N THR A 172 -11.24 7.27 -3.69
CA THR A 172 -11.19 8.66 -3.20
C THR A 172 -10.24 9.51 -4.05
N ARG A 173 -10.52 10.81 -4.14
CA ARG A 173 -9.67 11.81 -4.79
C ARG A 173 -8.94 12.71 -3.79
N GLU A 174 -9.11 12.45 -2.50
CA GLU A 174 -8.50 13.24 -1.44
C GLU A 174 -7.00 12.97 -1.37
N ILE A 175 -6.24 14.02 -1.07
CA ILE A 175 -4.79 13.97 -0.90
C ILE A 175 -4.44 14.70 0.39
N LEU A 176 -3.73 14.02 1.28
CA LEU A 176 -3.06 14.63 2.41
C LEU A 176 -1.68 15.06 1.95
N VAL A 177 -1.37 16.36 2.06
CA VAL A 177 -0.05 16.90 1.73
C VAL A 177 0.63 17.36 3.02
N PHE A 178 1.76 16.73 3.34
CA PHE A 178 2.66 17.17 4.38
C PHE A 178 3.78 18.01 3.77
N ILE A 179 4.06 19.17 4.37
CA ILE A 179 5.18 20.04 3.99
C ILE A 179 6.11 20.09 5.19
N HIS A 180 7.35 19.64 4.99
CA HIS A 180 8.33 19.64 6.08
C HIS A 180 8.70 21.06 6.54
N GLY A 181 9.15 21.16 7.80
CA GLY A 181 9.68 22.40 8.37
C GLY A 181 11.17 22.63 8.05
N TYR A 182 11.72 23.67 8.66
CA TYR A 182 13.15 24.00 8.52
C TYR A 182 14.06 22.92 9.10
N ASN A 183 15.19 22.67 8.42
CA ASN A 183 16.27 21.77 8.87
C ASN A 183 15.80 20.33 9.19
N VAL A 184 15.01 19.74 8.30
CA VAL A 184 14.50 18.36 8.39
C VAL A 184 15.14 17.51 7.29
N ALA A 185 15.73 16.37 7.65
CA ALA A 185 16.27 15.41 6.67
C ALA A 185 15.14 14.82 5.81
N PHE A 186 15.47 14.36 4.60
CA PHE A 186 14.47 13.91 3.62
C PHE A 186 13.67 12.72 4.16
N ASP A 187 14.37 11.71 4.67
CA ASP A 187 13.76 10.53 5.28
C ASP A 187 12.88 10.89 6.48
N ASP A 188 13.30 11.88 7.29
CA ASP A 188 12.53 12.34 8.44
C ASP A 188 11.20 12.99 8.02
N ALA A 189 11.20 13.71 6.88
CA ALA A 189 9.99 14.28 6.31
C ALA A 189 9.03 13.18 5.84
N LEU A 190 9.55 12.15 5.15
CA LEU A 190 8.76 10.99 4.71
C LEU A 190 8.18 10.21 5.88
N MET A 191 8.99 9.94 6.91
CA MET A 191 8.55 9.24 8.12
C MET A 191 7.46 10.02 8.85
N ARG A 192 7.59 11.36 8.92
CA ARG A 192 6.56 12.21 9.54
C ARG A 192 5.26 12.20 8.74
N ALA A 193 5.32 12.25 7.41
CA ALA A 193 4.13 12.15 6.57
C ALA A 193 3.42 10.79 6.77
N ALA A 194 4.18 9.69 6.81
CA ALA A 194 3.65 8.36 7.07
C ALA A 194 3.00 8.25 8.46
N GLN A 195 3.65 8.80 9.48
CA GLN A 195 3.13 8.86 10.84
C GLN A 195 1.79 9.61 10.89
N ILE A 196 1.70 10.81 10.31
CA ILE A 196 0.45 11.59 10.27
C ILE A 196 -0.65 10.80 9.57
N SER A 197 -0.35 10.16 8.43
CA SER A 197 -1.31 9.32 7.71
C SER A 197 -1.84 8.19 8.60
N LYS A 198 -0.96 7.52 9.35
CA LYS A 198 -1.32 6.43 10.24
C LYS A 198 -2.13 6.90 11.45
N ASP A 199 -1.69 7.97 12.09
CA ASP A 199 -2.30 8.54 13.29
C ASP A 199 -3.72 9.06 13.00
N LEU A 200 -3.93 9.64 11.82
CA LEU A 200 -5.25 10.10 11.37
C LEU A 200 -6.11 8.96 10.81
N GLN A 201 -5.60 7.73 10.71
CA GLN A 201 -6.24 6.61 10.01
C GLN A 201 -6.67 7.03 8.59
N TYR A 202 -5.82 7.80 7.93
CA TYR A 202 -6.09 8.33 6.62
C TYR A 202 -5.72 7.30 5.54
N ASP A 203 -6.75 6.76 4.88
CA ASP A 203 -6.62 5.72 3.85
C ASP A 203 -6.42 6.28 2.42
N GLY A 204 -6.32 7.60 2.27
CA GLY A 204 -6.16 8.29 0.98
C GLY A 204 -4.72 8.37 0.48
N ILE A 205 -4.47 9.27 -0.47
CA ILE A 205 -3.11 9.54 -0.97
C ILE A 205 -2.38 10.43 0.02
N THR A 206 -1.26 9.96 0.54
CA THR A 206 -0.35 10.76 1.36
C THR A 206 0.84 11.21 0.51
N ALA A 207 1.05 12.53 0.46
CA ALA A 207 2.14 13.16 -0.26
C ALA A 207 3.00 14.03 0.67
N CYS A 208 4.29 14.10 0.38
CA CYS A 208 5.28 14.89 1.11
C CYS A 208 5.97 15.86 0.16
N PHE A 209 6.03 17.14 0.52
CA PHE A 209 7.02 18.05 -0.03
C PHE A 209 8.22 18.08 0.93
N SER A 210 9.42 17.89 0.38
CA SER A 210 10.67 17.86 1.15
C SER A 210 11.73 18.76 0.56
#